data_AF-A0A368FBI3-F1
#
_entry.id   AF-A0A368FBI3-F1
#
_cell.length_a   1.000
_cell.length_b   1.000
_cell.length_c   1.000
_cell.angle_alpha   90.00
_cell.angle_beta   90.00
_cell.angle_gamma   90.00
#
_symmetry.space_group_name_H-M   'P 1'
#
loop_
_entity.id
_entity.type
_entity.pdbx_description
1 polymer ?
#
loop_
_entity_poly.entity_id
_entity_poly.type
_entity_poly.pdbx_seq_one_letter_code
_entity_poly.pdbx_strand_id
1 'polypeptide(L)'
;MGVPAFFRWLTRKYPSIIVNANEDRQRNADGTRIPIDSTKPNPNFQEFDNLYLDMNGIIHPCTHPEDRPPPANEDEMFVSFPSIVHFRKLNILL
;
A
#
# COMPACT_ATOMS: atom_id res chain seq x y z
N MET A 1 -1.95 22.68 -10.97
CA MET A 1 -1.06 22.15 -9.91
C MET A 1 -1.26 20.65 -9.86
N GLY A 2 -0.26 19.84 -10.23
CA GLY A 2 -0.40 18.38 -10.20
C GLY A 2 -0.39 17.82 -8.78
N VAL A 3 -0.85 16.57 -8.63
CA VAL A 3 -0.85 15.82 -7.35
C VAL A 3 0.48 15.92 -6.58
N PRO A 4 1.67 15.78 -7.22
CA PRO A 4 2.94 15.86 -6.49
C PRO A 4 3.24 17.25 -5.92
N ALA A 5 2.82 18.32 -6.60
CA ALA A 5 3.06 19.69 -6.15
C ALA A 5 2.17 20.05 -4.96
N PHE A 6 0.92 19.59 -4.98
CA PHE A 6 -0.01 19.76 -3.86
C PHE A 6 0.44 18.97 -2.64
N PHE A 7 0.80 17.70 -2.82
CA PHE A 7 1.31 16.86 -1.73
C PHE A 7 2.54 17.48 -1.07
N ARG A 8 3.53 17.91 -1.86
CA ARG A 8 4.74 18.58 -1.36
C ARG A 8 4.43 19.86 -0.57
N TRP A 9 3.46 20.64 -1.01
CA TRP A 9 3.04 21.83 -0.28
C TRP A 9 2.41 21.47 1.07
N LEU A 10 1.54 20.46 1.08
CA LEU A 10 0.85 20.00 2.29
C LEU A 10 1.84 19.47 3.33
N THR A 11 2.78 18.61 2.93
CA THR A 11 3.84 18.06 3.79
C THR A 11 4.69 19.15 4.44
N ARG A 12 5.04 20.19 3.68
CA ARG A 12 5.86 21.30 4.19
C ARG A 12 5.10 22.18 5.16
N LYS A 13 3.81 22.40 4.91
CA LYS A 13 2.97 23.28 5.72
C LYS A 13 2.51 22.61 7.03
N TYR A 14 2.25 21.31 7.01
CA TYR A 14 1.79 20.54 8.15
C TYR A 14 2.59 19.23 8.26
N PRO A 15 3.81 19.26 8.81
CA PRO A 15 4.67 18.07 8.82
C PRO A 15 4.12 16.92 9.68
N SER A 16 3.23 17.20 10.64
CA SER A 16 2.66 16.22 11.55
C SER A 16 1.59 15.32 10.94
N ILE A 17 1.09 15.63 9.74
CA ILE A 17 0.02 14.83 9.11
C ILE A 17 0.58 13.55 8.48
N ILE A 18 1.86 13.54 8.14
CA ILE A 18 2.48 12.38 7.50
C ILE A 18 3.07 11.49 8.57
N VAL A 19 2.54 10.28 8.67
CA VAL A 19 3.03 9.23 9.55
C VAL A 19 3.35 8.01 8.69
N ASN A 20 4.50 7.39 8.95
CA ASN A 20 4.87 6.15 8.27
C ASN A 20 4.04 4.99 8.84
N ALA A 21 3.48 4.14 7.99
CA ALA A 21 2.81 2.95 8.47
C ALA A 21 3.81 1.90 8.98
N ASN A 22 3.54 1.37 10.16
CA ASN A 22 4.21 0.22 10.73
C ASN A 22 3.67 -1.07 10.12
N GLU A 23 4.56 -1.93 9.66
CA GLU A 23 4.21 -3.20 9.03
C GLU A 23 4.95 -4.39 9.62
N ASP A 24 4.21 -5.45 9.90
CA ASP A 24 4.77 -6.74 10.26
C ASP A 24 5.27 -7.49 9.01
N ARG A 25 6.55 -7.35 8.71
CA ARG A 25 7.23 -8.09 7.62
C ARG A 25 7.88 -9.37 8.11
N GLN A 26 7.16 -10.15 8.92
CA GLN A 26 7.73 -11.36 9.53
C GLN A 26 8.07 -12.39 8.46
N ARG A 27 9.30 -12.91 8.54
CA ARG A 27 9.83 -13.97 7.68
C ARG A 27 10.36 -15.10 8.55
N ASN A 28 10.10 -16.34 8.15
CA ASN A 28 10.69 -17.53 8.78
C ASN A 28 12.21 -17.54 8.57
N ALA A 29 12.93 -18.35 9.37
CA ALA A 29 14.36 -18.61 9.20
C ALA A 29 14.70 -19.14 7.78
N ASP A 30 13.74 -19.82 7.13
CA ASP A 30 13.84 -20.33 5.76
C ASP A 30 13.50 -19.29 4.67
N GLY A 31 13.24 -18.04 5.05
CA GLY A 31 12.95 -16.93 4.13
C GLY A 31 11.49 -16.85 3.64
N THR A 32 10.64 -17.82 3.97
CA THR A 32 9.20 -17.82 3.66
C THR A 32 8.46 -16.73 4.45
N ARG A 33 7.56 -15.99 3.80
CA ARG A 33 6.74 -14.97 4.47
C ARG A 33 5.75 -15.66 5.41
N ILE A 34 5.71 -15.22 6.67
CA ILE A 34 4.74 -15.71 7.64
C ILE A 34 3.39 -15.03 7.34
N PRO A 35 2.28 -15.77 7.30
CA PRO A 35 0.96 -15.16 7.22
C PRO A 35 0.76 -14.19 8.38
N ILE A 36 0.38 -12.95 8.07
CA ILE A 36 0.10 -11.94 9.10
C ILE A 36 -1.26 -12.25 9.71
N ASP A 37 -1.28 -12.39 11.03
CA ASP A 37 -2.52 -12.51 11.78
C ASP A 37 -3.15 -11.12 11.99
N SER A 38 -4.11 -10.78 11.14
CA SER A 38 -4.85 -9.51 11.19
C SER A 38 -5.86 -9.40 12.33
N THR A 39 -5.99 -10.43 13.17
CA THR A 39 -6.86 -10.35 14.36
C THR A 39 -6.16 -9.71 15.55
N LYS A 40 -4.83 -9.56 15.48
CA LYS A 40 -4.04 -8.88 16.50
C LYS A 40 -4.22 -7.36 16.40
N PRO A 41 -3.99 -6.62 17.50
CA PRO A 41 -4.04 -5.16 17.49
C PRO A 41 -3.12 -4.55 16.42
N ASN A 42 -3.60 -3.49 15.77
CA ASN A 42 -2.85 -2.80 14.73
C ASN A 42 -1.57 -2.14 15.30
N PRO A 43 -0.38 -2.38 14.72
CA PRO A 43 0.88 -1.76 15.17
C PRO A 43 0.97 -0.24 14.93
N ASN A 44 -0.02 0.36 14.27
CA ASN A 44 -0.09 1.80 13.98
C ASN A 44 -0.72 2.64 15.10
N PHE A 45 -0.94 2.05 16.29
CA PHE A 45 -1.51 2.71 17.48
C PHE A 45 -2.93 3.26 17.30
N GLN A 46 -3.57 3.01 16.16
CA GLN A 46 -4.93 3.40 15.85
C GLN A 46 -5.64 2.28 15.07
N GLU A 47 -6.85 1.95 15.51
CA GLU A 47 -7.74 1.02 14.81
C GLU A 47 -8.60 1.78 13.80
N PHE A 48 -8.92 1.12 12.70
CA PHE A 48 -9.74 1.68 11.61
C PHE A 48 -10.93 0.75 11.36
N ASP A 49 -12.15 1.30 11.42
CA ASP A 49 -13.37 0.52 11.15
C ASP A 49 -13.62 0.35 9.65
N ASN A 50 -13.32 1.39 8.86
CA ASN A 50 -13.65 1.46 7.44
C ASN A 50 -12.40 1.69 6.60
N LEU A 51 -12.18 0.83 5.61
CA LEU A 51 -11.12 0.97 4.62
C LEU A 51 -11.72 1.17 3.23
N TYR A 52 -11.48 2.35 2.64
CA TYR A 52 -11.91 2.68 1.29
C TYR A 52 -10.76 2.47 0.31
N LEU A 53 -11.02 1.76 -0.79
CA LEU A 53 -10.02 1.45 -1.80
C LEU A 53 -10.36 2.16 -3.11
N ASP A 54 -9.47 3.03 -3.56
CA ASP A 54 -9.51 3.55 -4.93
C ASP A 54 -8.96 2.47 -5.88
N MET A 55 -9.88 1.74 -6.50
CA MET A 55 -9.57 0.68 -7.45
C MET A 55 -8.80 1.19 -8.67
N ASN A 56 -9.08 2.42 -9.14
CA ASN A 56 -8.38 2.99 -10.28
C ASN A 56 -6.92 3.27 -9.92
N GLY A 57 -6.69 3.79 -8.72
CA GLY A 57 -5.35 4.02 -8.16
C GLY A 57 -4.53 2.75 -7.94
N ILE A 58 -5.17 1.58 -7.85
CA ILE A 58 -4.52 0.25 -7.74
C ILE A 58 -4.30 -0.38 -9.13
N ILE A 59 -5.33 -0.36 -9.98
CA ILE A 59 -5.33 -0.98 -11.31
C ILE A 59 -4.32 -0.32 -12.26
N HIS A 60 -4.19 1.01 -12.20
CA HIS A 60 -3.29 1.74 -13.10
C HIS A 60 -1.81 1.30 -12.94
N PRO A 61 -1.24 1.23 -11.72
CA PRO A 61 0.07 0.63 -11.50
C PRO A 61 0.17 -0.87 -11.84
N CYS A 62 -0.92 -1.64 -11.78
CA CYS A 62 -0.90 -3.05 -12.16
C CYS A 62 -0.73 -3.23 -13.68
N THR A 63 -1.35 -2.37 -14.47
CA THR A 63 -1.35 -2.44 -15.95
C THR A 63 -0.14 -1.73 -16.57
N HIS A 64 0.40 -0.72 -15.89
CA HIS A 64 1.56 0.06 -16.36
C HIS A 64 2.61 0.20 -15.24
N PRO A 65 3.25 -0.90 -14.83
CA PRO A 65 4.30 -0.84 -13.82
C PRO A 65 5.56 -0.16 -14.35
N GLU A 66 6.22 0.66 -13.51
CA GLU A 66 7.45 1.37 -13.92
C GLU A 66 8.69 0.45 -13.98
N ASP A 67 8.74 -0.59 -13.14
CA ASP A 67 9.92 -1.45 -12.93
C ASP A 67 9.85 -2.84 -13.59
N ARG A 68 8.73 -3.18 -14.24
CA ARG A 68 8.51 -4.51 -14.85
C ARG A 68 7.66 -4.36 -16.13
N PRO A 69 7.67 -5.32 -17.05
CA PRO A 69 6.78 -5.28 -18.20
C PRO A 69 5.30 -5.31 -17.77
N PRO A 70 4.40 -4.71 -18.59
CA PRO A 70 2.96 -4.80 -18.36
C PRO A 70 2.51 -6.26 -18.41
N PRO A 71 1.47 -6.63 -17.64
CA PRO A 71 0.92 -7.98 -17.65
C PRO A 71 0.41 -8.34 -19.05
N ALA A 72 0.65 -9.58 -19.48
CA ALA A 72 0.29 -10.02 -20.82
C ALA A 72 -1.21 -10.36 -20.95
N ASN A 73 -1.87 -10.65 -19.83
CA ASN A 73 -3.27 -11.06 -19.76
C ASN A 73 -3.92 -10.64 -18.43
N GLU A 74 -5.25 -10.79 -18.35
CA GLU A 74 -6.03 -10.45 -17.15
C GLU A 74 -5.64 -11.29 -15.93
N ASP A 75 -5.32 -12.58 -16.12
CA ASP A 75 -4.95 -13.48 -15.02
C ASP A 75 -3.67 -13.03 -14.30
N GLU A 76 -2.64 -12.61 -15.04
CA GLU A 76 -1.41 -12.04 -14.47
C GLU A 76 -1.69 -10.73 -13.73
N MET A 77 -2.62 -9.91 -14.25
CA MET A 77 -3.06 -8.69 -13.59
C MET A 77 -3.73 -9.01 -12.25
N PHE A 78 -4.64 -10.00 -12.21
CA PHE A 78 -5.32 -10.43 -10.99
C PHE A 78 -4.37 -11.07 -9.97
N VAL A 79 -3.32 -11.78 -10.38
CA VAL A 79 -2.29 -12.30 -9.46
C VAL A 79 -1.48 -11.16 -8.82
N SER A 80 -1.26 -10.07 -9.54
CA SER A 80 -0.53 -8.90 -9.01
C SER A 80 -1.36 -8.06 -8.03
N PHE A 81 -2.69 -8.15 -8.11
CA PHE A 81 -3.63 -7.32 -7.36
C PHE A 81 -3.57 -7.55 -5.83
N PRO A 82 -3.62 -8.80 -5.29
CA PRO A 82 -3.47 -9.06 -3.85
C PRO A 82 -2.15 -8.53 -3.28
N SER A 83 -1.07 -8.61 -4.07
CA SER A 83 0.25 -8.14 -3.66
C SER A 83 0.27 -6.62 -3.47
N ILE A 84 -0.44 -5.87 -4.31
CA ILE A 84 -0.52 -4.41 -4.25
C ILE A 84 -1.53 -3.93 -3.21
N VAL A 85 -2.66 -4.61 -3.02
CA VAL A 85 -3.58 -4.30 -1.91
C VAL A 85 -2.90 -4.49 -0.56
N HIS A 86 -2.09 -5.55 -0.42
CA HIS A 86 -1.25 -5.75 0.76
C HIS A 86 -0.20 -4.65 0.90
N PHE A 87 0.43 -4.23 -0.21
CA PHE A 87 1.46 -3.18 -0.21
C PHE A 87 0.89 -1.76 -0.07
N ARG A 88 -0.39 -1.50 -0.33
CA ARG A 88 -0.98 -0.15 -0.17
C ARG A 88 -1.65 0.09 1.16
N LYS A 89 -1.75 -0.95 2.02
CA LYS A 89 -1.87 -0.74 3.47
C LYS A 89 -0.67 0.04 4.05
N LEU A 90 0.50 0.07 3.38
CA LEU A 90 1.70 0.86 3.75
C LEU A 90 1.50 2.39 3.80
N ASN A 91 0.60 2.94 2.98
CA ASN A 91 0.63 4.37 2.64
C ASN A 91 -0.76 5.00 2.78
N ILE A 92 -1.49 4.62 3.82
CA ILE A 92 -2.67 5.37 4.25
C ILE A 92 -2.13 6.58 5.02
N LEU A 93 -2.06 7.71 4.31
CA LEU A 93 -1.94 9.02 4.93
C LEU A 93 -3.10 9.21 5.90
N LEU A 94 -2.76 9.54 7.15
CA LEU A 94 -3.64 10.28 8.03
C LEU A 94 -3.88 11.69 7.47
#